data_AF-A0A1X7TAD1-F1
#
_entry.id   AF-A0A1X7TAD1-F1
#
_cell.length_a   1.000
_cell.length_b   1.000
_cell.length_c   1.000
_cell.angle_alpha   90.00
_cell.angle_beta   90.00
_cell.angle_gamma   90.00
#
_symmetry.space_group_name_H-M   'P 1'
#
loop_
_entity.id
_entity.type
_entity.pdbx_description
1 polymer ?
#
loop_
_entity_poly.entity_id
_entity_poly.type
_entity_poly.pdbx_seq_one_letter_code
_entity_poly.pdbx_strand_id
1 'polypeptide(L)'
;MCQSTIDLLMENNIHFVHVPPNCTDRLLPLDISVNKPCKDFMRNKFIEWYSLKVCEALENTQNPSPTIDLRLSTMKPLGAQWLKLFYDYMQANPDIIKNGFRSAGITDVCVM
;
A
#
# COMPACT_ATOMS: atom_id res chain seq x y z
N MET A 1 -28.04 4.45 23.60
CA MET A 1 -28.07 3.77 22.29
C MET A 1 -26.74 4.06 21.62
N CYS A 2 -26.06 3.06 21.06
CA CYS A 2 -24.81 3.29 20.35
C CYS A 2 -25.13 3.98 19.02
N GLN A 3 -24.56 5.15 18.76
CA GLN A 3 -24.75 5.85 17.48
C GLN A 3 -24.25 4.95 16.35
N SER A 4 -25.03 4.79 15.28
CA SER A 4 -24.54 4.02 14.13
C SER A 4 -23.44 4.82 13.41
N THR A 5 -22.47 4.13 12.81
CA THR A 5 -21.42 4.79 12.01
C THR A 5 -22.02 5.64 10.90
N ILE A 6 -23.15 5.23 10.33
CA ILE A 6 -23.84 5.97 9.26
C ILE A 6 -24.32 7.32 9.77
N ASP A 7 -24.93 7.37 10.95
CA ASP A 7 -25.43 8.62 11.51
C ASP A 7 -24.26 9.58 11.78
N LEU A 8 -23.14 9.07 12.29
CA LEU A 8 -21.94 9.87 12.51
C LEU A 8 -21.37 10.44 11.20
N LEU A 9 -21.39 9.66 10.10
CA LEU A 9 -20.98 10.14 8.79
C LEU A 9 -21.92 11.26 8.31
N MET A 10 -23.23 11.11 8.49
CA MET A 10 -24.22 12.11 8.10
C MET A 10 -24.09 13.40 8.92
N GLU A 11 -23.94 13.30 10.24
CA GLU A 11 -23.73 14.44 11.15
C GLU A 11 -22.46 15.24 10.80
N ASN A 12 -21.44 14.57 10.26
CA ASN A 12 -20.20 15.21 9.84
C ASN A 12 -20.17 15.60 8.35
N ASN A 13 -21.32 15.58 7.66
CA ASN A 13 -21.43 15.91 6.23
C ASN A 13 -20.50 15.08 5.32
N ILE A 14 -20.26 13.81 5.68
CA ILE A 14 -19.44 12.90 4.89
C ILE A 14 -20.35 12.13 3.94
N HIS A 15 -20.17 12.35 2.64
CA HIS A 15 -20.82 11.56 1.60
C HIS A 15 -20.18 10.17 1.51
N PHE A 16 -21.01 9.13 1.60
CA PHE A 16 -20.57 7.75 1.46
C PHE A 16 -21.32 7.05 0.34
N VAL A 17 -20.66 6.08 -0.29
CA VAL A 17 -21.23 5.26 -1.37
C VAL A 17 -21.18 3.80 -0.93
N HIS A 18 -22.31 3.11 -1.06
CA HIS A 18 -22.37 1.68 -0.81
C HIS A 18 -21.73 0.92 -1.98
N VAL A 19 -20.69 0.13 -1.71
CA VAL A 19 -20.10 -0.79 -2.69
C VAL A 19 -20.78 -2.14 -2.54
N PRO A 20 -21.47 -2.65 -3.58
CA PRO A 20 -22.07 -3.99 -3.53
C PRO A 20 -21.03 -5.07 -3.20
N PRO A 21 -21.46 -6.19 -2.59
CA PRO A 21 -20.59 -7.34 -2.37
C PRO A 21 -19.89 -7.78 -3.65
N ASN A 22 -18.63 -8.22 -3.54
CA ASN A 22 -17.81 -8.73 -4.66
C ASN A 22 -17.62 -7.76 -5.83
N CYS A 23 -17.69 -6.45 -5.58
CA CYS A 23 -17.47 -5.41 -6.60
C CYS A 23 -16.31 -4.46 -6.26
N THR A 24 -15.51 -4.73 -5.23
CA THR A 24 -14.45 -3.80 -4.78
C THR A 24 -13.33 -3.67 -5.81
N ASP A 25 -13.02 -4.76 -6.53
CA ASP A 25 -12.09 -4.81 -7.66
C ASP A 25 -12.49 -3.91 -8.83
N ARG A 26 -13.76 -3.47 -8.89
CA ARG A 26 -14.31 -2.62 -9.96
C ARG A 26 -14.72 -1.24 -9.51
N LEU A 27 -15.15 -1.09 -8.25
CA LEU A 27 -15.78 0.12 -7.73
C LEU A 27 -14.99 0.82 -6.63
N LEU A 28 -13.97 0.17 -6.05
CA LEU A 28 -13.12 0.79 -5.04
C LEU A 28 -11.80 1.26 -5.68
N PRO A 29 -11.55 2.57 -5.85
CA PRO A 29 -10.39 3.09 -6.55
C PRO A 29 -9.04 2.54 -6.06
N LEU A 30 -8.94 2.31 -4.75
CA LEU A 30 -7.75 1.76 -4.11
C LEU A 30 -7.47 0.31 -4.53
N ASP A 31 -8.49 -0.54 -4.61
CA ASP A 31 -8.35 -1.92 -5.07
C ASP A 31 -8.01 -1.99 -6.55
N ILE A 32 -8.60 -1.10 -7.35
CA ILE A 32 -8.37 -1.05 -8.80
C ILE A 32 -6.91 -0.72 -9.14
N SER A 33 -6.34 0.28 -8.44
CA SER A 33 -5.12 0.94 -8.94
C SER A 33 -3.99 1.13 -7.93
N VAL A 34 -4.26 1.20 -6.62
CA VAL A 34 -3.25 1.60 -5.61
C VAL A 34 -2.67 0.40 -4.89
N ASN A 35 -3.52 -0.57 -4.53
CA ASN A 35 -3.13 -1.69 -3.68
C ASN A 35 -2.09 -2.60 -4.33
N LYS A 36 -2.20 -2.83 -5.65
CA LYS A 36 -1.21 -3.64 -6.37
C LYS A 36 0.17 -2.95 -6.42
N PRO A 37 0.30 -1.69 -6.90
CA PRO A 37 1.57 -0.96 -6.82
C PRO A 37 2.18 -0.91 -5.42
N CYS A 38 1.38 -0.70 -4.38
CA CYS A 38 1.88 -0.73 -3.00
C CYS A 38 2.49 -2.09 -2.63
N LYS A 39 1.75 -3.19 -2.86
CA LYS A 39 2.22 -4.55 -2.59
C LYS A 39 3.48 -4.88 -3.38
N ASP A 40 3.52 -4.50 -4.65
CA ASP A 40 4.66 -4.77 -5.53
C ASP A 40 5.89 -3.94 -5.11
N PHE A 41 5.71 -2.66 -4.77
CA PHE A 41 6.77 -1.79 -4.27
C PHE A 41 7.39 -2.33 -2.97
N MET A 42 6.55 -2.69 -2.00
CA MET A 42 6.99 -3.25 -0.72
C MET A 42 7.72 -4.58 -0.91
N ARG A 43 7.19 -5.46 -1.78
CA ARG A 43 7.84 -6.73 -2.13
C ARG A 43 9.21 -6.50 -2.76
N ASN A 44 9.32 -5.57 -3.71
CA ASN A 44 10.57 -5.28 -4.38
C ASN A 44 11.63 -4.73 -3.42
N LYS A 45 11.24 -3.81 -2.52
CA LYS A 45 12.13 -3.30 -1.47
C LYS A 45 12.61 -4.40 -0.52
N PHE A 46 11.73 -5.34 -0.17
CA PHE A 46 12.13 -6.51 0.61
C PHE A 46 13.13 -7.38 -0.15
N ILE A 47 12.87 -7.72 -1.42
CA ILE A 47 13.76 -8.56 -2.23
C ILE A 47 15.14 -7.91 -2.38
N GLU A 48 15.19 -6.62 -2.69
CA GLU A 48 16.41 -5.81 -2.81
C GLU A 48 17.21 -5.87 -1.50
N TRP A 49 16.58 -5.54 -0.36
CA TRP A 49 17.23 -5.55 0.94
C TRP A 49 17.69 -6.96 1.35
N TYR A 50 16.83 -7.97 1.17
CA TYR A 50 17.10 -9.33 1.61
C TYR A 50 18.26 -9.95 0.82
N SER A 51 18.27 -9.76 -0.51
CA SER A 51 19.37 -10.23 -1.35
C SER A 51 20.71 -9.61 -0.95
N LEU A 52 20.73 -8.29 -0.66
CA LEU A 52 21.92 -7.62 -0.14
C LEU A 52 22.39 -8.24 1.19
N LYS A 53 21.47 -8.50 2.13
CA LYS A 53 21.82 -9.13 3.42
C LYS A 53 22.34 -10.55 3.27
N VAL A 54 21.82 -11.32 2.32
CA VAL A 54 22.35 -12.66 2.02
C VAL A 54 23.77 -12.55 1.45
N CYS A 55 24.03 -11.65 0.50
CA CYS A 55 25.38 -11.42 -0.05
C CYS A 55 26.38 -11.02 1.05
N GLU A 56 26.05 -10.01 1.85
CA GLU A 56 26.89 -9.57 2.97
C GLU A 56 27.21 -10.72 3.94
N ALA A 57 26.23 -11.58 4.23
CA ALA A 57 26.43 -12.67 5.17
C ALA A 57 27.25 -13.83 4.57
N LEU A 58 27.12 -14.11 3.27
CA LEU A 58 27.94 -15.11 2.56
C LEU A 58 29.41 -14.68 2.43
N GLU A 59 29.68 -13.38 2.27
CA GLU A 59 31.06 -12.87 2.22
C GLU A 59 31.74 -12.95 3.58
N ASN A 60 30.99 -12.69 4.66
CA ASN A 60 31.53 -12.60 6.01
C ASN A 60 31.56 -13.94 6.77
N THR A 61 30.91 -14.99 6.25
CA THR A 61 30.86 -16.30 6.90
C THR A 61 31.23 -17.42 5.93
N GLN A 62 32.03 -18.40 6.39
CA GLN A 62 32.18 -19.68 5.69
C GLN A 62 30.89 -20.55 5.76
N ASN A 63 29.76 -19.97 6.18
CA ASN A 63 28.50 -20.66 6.31
C ASN A 63 27.72 -20.54 4.99
N PRO A 64 27.44 -21.66 4.30
CA PRO A 64 26.70 -21.65 3.04
C PRO A 64 25.23 -21.27 3.19
N SER A 65 24.70 -21.17 4.42
CA SER A 65 23.31 -20.78 4.69
C SER A 65 23.24 -19.77 5.85
N PRO A 66 23.47 -18.48 5.58
CA PRO A 66 23.40 -17.44 6.60
C PRO A 66 21.96 -17.17 7.04
N THR A 67 21.75 -17.05 8.34
CA THR A 67 20.46 -16.66 8.91
C THR A 67 20.32 -15.14 8.92
N ILE A 68 19.29 -14.61 8.25
CA ILE A 68 18.97 -13.18 8.23
C ILE A 68 17.91 -12.87 9.29
N ASP A 69 18.09 -11.78 10.04
CA ASP A 69 17.13 -11.37 11.07
C ASP A 69 15.84 -10.79 10.47
N LEU A 70 14.78 -11.58 10.47
CA LEU A 70 13.45 -11.20 9.98
C LEU A 70 12.45 -10.89 11.10
N ARG A 71 12.92 -10.68 12.34
CA ARG A 71 12.03 -10.33 13.47
C ARG A 71 11.29 -9.03 13.18
N LEU A 72 10.08 -8.91 13.70
CA LEU A 72 9.26 -7.70 13.54
C LEU A 72 9.92 -6.43 14.07
N SER A 73 10.77 -6.54 15.10
CA SER A 73 11.58 -5.41 15.60
C SER A 73 12.53 -4.85 14.55
N THR A 74 13.02 -5.69 13.65
CA THR A 74 13.93 -5.33 12.55
C THR A 74 13.15 -4.94 11.31
N MET A 75 12.08 -5.68 10.99
CA MET A 75 11.30 -5.47 9.76
C MET A 75 10.36 -4.26 9.81
N LYS A 76 9.78 -3.92 10.98
CA LYS A 76 8.81 -2.81 11.07
C LYS A 76 9.45 -1.44 10.74
N PRO A 77 10.63 -1.07 11.28
CA PRO A 77 11.29 0.18 10.89
C PRO A 77 11.61 0.26 9.40
N LEU A 78 12.10 -0.83 8.81
CA LEU A 78 12.36 -0.92 7.37
C LEU A 78 11.08 -0.76 6.55
N GLY A 79 10.01 -1.47 6.93
CA GLY A 79 8.71 -1.34 6.30
C GLY A 79 8.14 0.08 6.38
N ALA A 80 8.31 0.77 7.51
CA ALA A 80 7.91 2.17 7.64
C ALA A 80 8.71 3.10 6.70
N GLN A 81 10.02 2.88 6.58
CA GLN A 81 10.85 3.61 5.62
C GLN A 81 10.41 3.36 4.17
N TRP A 82 10.12 2.11 3.81
CA TRP A 82 9.64 1.77 2.48
C TRP A 82 8.27 2.37 2.18
N LEU A 83 7.37 2.43 3.16
CA LEU A 83 6.08 3.12 3.03
C LEU A 83 6.25 4.62 2.78
N LYS A 84 7.23 5.26 3.44
CA LYS A 84 7.58 6.66 3.15
C LYS A 84 8.05 6.82 1.70
N LEU A 85 8.94 5.95 1.23
CA LEU A 85 9.40 5.98 -0.16
C LEU A 85 8.26 5.71 -1.15
N PHE A 86 7.32 4.84 -0.80
CA PHE A 86 6.12 4.61 -1.59
C PHE A 86 5.21 5.84 -1.64
N TYR A 87 5.06 6.58 -0.53
CA TYR A 87 4.36 7.86 -0.53
C TYR A 87 5.00 8.85 -1.50
N ASP A 88 6.33 9.01 -1.45
CA ASP A 88 7.06 9.89 -2.36
C ASP A 88 6.88 9.45 -3.83
N TYR A 89 6.92 8.15 -4.09
CA TYR A 89 6.64 7.57 -5.41
C TYR A 89 5.21 7.89 -5.89
N MET A 90 4.20 7.75 -5.04
CA MET A 90 2.81 8.05 -5.38
C MET A 90 2.59 9.55 -5.64
N GLN A 91 3.27 10.43 -4.88
CA GLN A 91 3.25 11.87 -5.14
C GLN A 91 3.81 12.22 -6.52
N ALA A 92 4.88 11.55 -6.93
CA ALA A 92 5.45 11.74 -8.27
C ALA A 92 4.60 11.10 -9.40
N ASN A 93 3.71 10.16 -9.07
CA ASN A 93 2.89 9.40 -10.03
C ASN A 93 1.39 9.50 -9.69
N PRO A 94 0.80 10.71 -9.68
CA PRO A 94 -0.60 10.92 -9.25
C PRO A 94 -1.61 10.21 -10.16
N ASP A 95 -1.23 9.92 -11.41
CA ASP A 95 -2.07 9.21 -12.38
C ASP A 95 -2.47 7.82 -11.90
N ILE A 96 -1.68 7.15 -11.06
CA ILE A 96 -2.04 5.86 -10.48
C ILE A 96 -3.36 5.99 -9.73
N ILE A 97 -3.50 7.02 -8.89
CA ILE A 97 -4.72 7.29 -8.11
C ILE A 97 -5.83 7.77 -9.03
N LYS A 98 -5.55 8.78 -9.89
CA LYS A 98 -6.57 9.36 -10.78
C LYS A 98 -7.20 8.30 -11.69
N ASN A 99 -6.41 7.37 -12.22
CA ASN A 99 -6.90 6.29 -13.07
C ASN A 99 -7.77 5.29 -12.31
N GLY A 100 -7.49 5.02 -11.03
CA GLY A 100 -8.38 4.24 -10.17
C GLY A 100 -9.76 4.87 -10.02
N PHE A 101 -9.80 6.17 -9.72
CA PHE A 101 -11.07 6.90 -9.57
C PHE A 101 -11.84 6.95 -10.89
N ARG A 102 -11.18 7.26 -12.01
CA ARG A 102 -11.78 7.22 -13.35
C ARG A 102 -12.36 5.84 -13.68
N SER A 103 -11.61 4.77 -13.38
CA SER A 103 -12.05 3.39 -13.66
C SER A 103 -13.23 2.95 -12.80
N ALA A 104 -13.32 3.47 -11.57
CA ALA A 104 -14.50 3.30 -10.70
C ALA A 104 -15.72 4.13 -11.13
N GLY A 105 -15.61 4.94 -12.19
CA GLY A 105 -16.65 5.85 -12.65
C GLY A 105 -16.72 7.18 -11.89
N ILE A 106 -15.75 7.45 -11.00
CA ILE A 106 -15.69 8.67 -10.18
C ILE A 106 -14.79 9.69 -10.89
N THR A 107 -15.35 10.39 -11.87
CA THR A 107 -14.58 11.25 -12.78
C THR A 107 -14.52 12.71 -12.33
N ASP A 108 -15.55 13.21 -11.63
CA ASP A 108 -15.64 14.61 -11.17
C ASP A 108 -14.51 15.00 -10.21
N VAL A 109 -13.98 14.03 -9.45
CA VAL A 109 -12.90 14.24 -8.46
C VAL A 109 -11.51 14.35 -9.14
N CYS A 110 -11.40 13.94 -10.42
CA CYS A 110 -10.12 13.87 -11.14
C CYS A 110 -9.76 15.16 -11.91
N VAL A 111 -10.60 16.20 -11.84
CA VAL A 111 -10.47 17.46 -12.61
C VAL A 111 -9.79 18.58 -11.80
N MET A 112 -9.30 18.30 -10.58
CA MET A 112 -8.40 19.18 -9.83
C MET A 112 -6.92 18.94 -10.14
#